data_AF-A0A4Z1AIT7-F1
#
_entry.id   AF-A0A4Z1AIT7-F1
#
_cell.length_a   1.000
_cell.length_b   1.000
_cell.length_c   1.000
_cell.angle_alpha   90.00
_cell.angle_beta   90.00
_cell.angle_gamma   90.00
#
_symmetry.space_group_name_H-M   'P 1'
#
loop_
_entity.id
_entity.type
_entity.pdbx_description
1 polymer ?
#
loop_
_entity_poly.entity_id
_entity_poly.type
_entity_poly.pdbx_seq_one_letter_code
_entity_poly.pdbx_strand_id
1 'polypeptide(L)'
;MTLKRFYTILSALILINLLYGPLVRATDSGLACPDWPLCHGKFVPEFTFQIFMEVGHRYYSGVLGILVGIGFVWILRNKDTRKKLGIPATLSLIFLISQVILGGLTVTKLLHPTTVNLHLLNAVLLLSACLTVRLLLPEGPNSQFQWDRPGKYFFVFVLLVVLYQLFLGGKVSSHYAGLACPDFPTCYGEWFPEMKGTIRFQMEHRLFGYLAAFSVLSLSAYGILYLKNNHVKKSLKIAAYLISFQILLGAMNVLYQLPKLITGLHTLNGVLVFMFCFIAAFYQFRSEDKEVL
;
A
#
# COMPACT_ATOMS: atom_id res chain seq x y z
N MET A 1 17.49 17.76 11.70
CA MET A 1 16.24 17.04 11.37
C MET A 1 15.90 16.09 12.52
N THR A 2 14.65 15.97 12.95
CA THR A 2 14.27 15.00 14.01
C THR A 2 13.91 13.64 13.42
N LEU A 3 14.05 12.54 14.17
CA LEU A 3 13.69 11.20 13.73
C LEU A 3 12.21 11.11 13.31
N LYS A 4 11.34 11.82 14.01
CA LYS A 4 9.91 11.98 13.68
C LYS A 4 9.72 12.63 12.31
N ARG A 5 10.39 13.76 12.04
CA ARG A 5 10.31 14.42 10.73
C ARG A 5 10.89 13.53 9.63
N PHE A 6 12.01 12.86 9.90
CA PHE A 6 12.65 11.93 8.97
C PHE A 6 11.70 10.83 8.51
N TYR A 7 11.10 10.06 9.43
CA TYR A 7 10.18 8.98 9.05
C TYR A 7 8.86 9.48 8.47
N THR A 8 8.46 10.73 8.74
CA THR A 8 7.32 11.36 8.04
C THR A 8 7.63 11.55 6.56
N ILE A 9 8.79 12.16 6.26
CA ILE A 9 9.24 12.41 4.89
C ILE A 9 9.47 11.09 4.17
N LEU A 10 10.16 10.14 4.81
CA LEU A 10 10.43 8.82 4.24
C LEU A 10 9.13 8.08 3.87
N SER A 11 8.14 8.05 4.76
CA SER A 11 6.84 7.40 4.47
C SER A 11 6.12 8.09 3.30
N ALA A 12 6.17 9.42 3.21
CA ALA A 12 5.60 10.16 2.09
C ALA A 12 6.32 9.86 0.76
N LEU A 13 7.64 9.75 0.77
CA LEU A 13 8.41 9.40 -0.43
C LEU A 13 8.15 7.94 -0.88
N ILE A 14 8.03 7.00 0.06
CA ILE A 14 7.62 5.62 -0.25
C ILE A 14 6.21 5.60 -0.87
N LEU A 15 5.29 6.42 -0.36
CA LEU A 15 3.94 6.55 -0.92
C LEU A 15 3.97 7.10 -2.37
N ILE A 16 4.85 8.06 -2.67
CA ILE A 16 5.08 8.54 -4.05
C ILE A 16 5.61 7.41 -4.93
N ASN A 17 6.50 6.56 -4.42
CA ASN A 17 7.00 5.41 -5.18
C ASN A 17 5.90 4.38 -5.48
N LEU A 18 4.97 4.20 -4.55
CA LEU A 18 3.78 3.37 -4.70
C LEU A 18 2.78 3.92 -5.73
N LEU A 19 2.86 5.21 -6.08
CA LEU A 19 2.19 5.77 -7.26
C LEU A 19 3.01 5.58 -8.54
N TYR A 20 4.34 5.74 -8.46
CA TYR A 20 5.23 5.61 -9.61
C TYR A 20 5.17 4.19 -10.21
N GLY A 21 5.29 3.13 -9.40
CA GLY A 21 5.27 1.75 -9.90
C GLY A 21 4.06 1.40 -10.80
N PRO A 22 2.81 1.66 -10.38
CA PRO A 22 1.64 1.48 -11.22
C PRO A 22 1.66 2.32 -12.51
N LEU A 23 2.25 3.52 -12.49
CA LEU A 23 2.40 4.33 -13.70
C LEU A 23 3.41 3.72 -14.67
N VAL A 24 4.54 3.16 -14.20
CA VAL A 24 5.49 2.40 -15.04
C VAL A 24 4.76 1.25 -15.75
N ARG A 25 3.87 0.55 -15.06
CA ARG A 25 3.05 -0.51 -15.67
C ARG A 25 2.02 0.05 -16.65
N ALA A 26 1.28 1.09 -16.27
CA ALA A 26 0.24 1.69 -17.10
C ALA A 26 0.78 2.36 -18.38
N THR A 27 2.07 2.72 -18.40
CA THR A 27 2.76 3.23 -19.60
C THR A 27 3.47 2.14 -20.39
N ASP A 28 3.26 0.85 -20.05
CA ASP A 28 3.94 -0.30 -20.64
C ASP A 28 5.47 -0.23 -20.57
N SER A 29 5.98 0.46 -19.55
CA SER A 29 7.42 0.70 -19.36
C SER A 29 8.10 -0.38 -18.52
N GLY A 30 7.36 -1.33 -17.93
CA GLY A 30 7.89 -2.28 -16.93
C GLY A 30 8.89 -3.34 -17.45
N LEU A 31 9.13 -3.38 -18.77
CA LEU A 31 10.11 -4.25 -19.44
C LEU A 31 10.90 -3.50 -20.51
N ALA A 32 11.06 -2.18 -20.33
CA ALA A 32 11.91 -1.36 -21.19
C ALA A 32 13.39 -1.76 -21.06
N CYS A 33 13.80 -2.21 -19.88
CA CYS A 33 15.14 -2.71 -19.60
C CYS A 33 15.15 -4.25 -19.46
N PRO A 34 15.93 -4.99 -20.28
CA PRO A 34 15.93 -6.45 -20.27
C PRO A 34 16.69 -7.06 -19.09
N ASP A 35 17.61 -6.30 -18.49
CA ASP A 35 18.49 -6.71 -17.41
C ASP A 35 18.21 -5.93 -16.10
N TRP A 36 18.77 -6.45 -15.02
CA TRP A 36 18.76 -5.87 -13.69
C TRP A 36 20.05 -6.28 -12.97
N PRO A 37 20.76 -5.39 -12.26
CA PRO A 37 20.36 -4.02 -11.86
C PRO A 37 20.61 -2.94 -12.93
N LEU A 38 21.38 -3.25 -13.97
CA LEU A 38 21.68 -2.33 -15.08
C LEU A 38 20.51 -2.29 -16.08
N CYS A 39 20.61 -1.41 -17.07
CA CYS A 39 19.69 -1.36 -18.21
C CYS A 39 20.52 -1.32 -19.50
N HIS A 40 20.36 -2.33 -20.35
CA HIS A 40 21.22 -2.61 -21.51
C HIS A 40 22.71 -2.62 -21.13
N GLY A 41 23.05 -3.19 -19.97
CA GLY A 41 24.42 -3.23 -19.45
C GLY A 41 25.00 -1.87 -19.03
N LYS A 42 24.20 -0.80 -19.02
CA LYS A 42 24.62 0.56 -18.64
C LYS A 42 23.94 1.00 -17.35
N PHE A 43 24.68 1.76 -16.52
CA PHE A 43 24.11 2.48 -15.37
C PHE A 43 23.47 3.81 -15.79
N VAL A 44 23.85 4.37 -16.93
CA VAL A 44 23.13 5.51 -17.53
C VAL A 44 22.86 5.13 -18.98
N PRO A 45 21.70 4.51 -19.27
CA PRO A 45 21.34 4.15 -20.63
C PRO A 45 20.88 5.39 -21.41
N GLU A 46 20.66 5.22 -22.71
CA GLU A 46 19.99 6.22 -23.51
C GLU A 46 18.51 6.28 -23.14
N PHE A 47 18.02 7.49 -22.86
CA PHE A 47 16.67 7.67 -22.33
C PHE A 47 15.64 7.81 -23.44
N THR A 48 14.85 6.76 -23.63
CA THR A 48 13.48 6.88 -24.14
C THR A 48 12.51 7.13 -22.99
N PHE A 49 11.26 7.49 -23.28
CA PHE A 49 10.25 7.68 -22.23
C PHE A 49 10.07 6.42 -21.37
N GLN A 50 10.03 5.24 -21.99
CA GLN A 50 9.83 3.97 -21.30
C GLN A 50 11.03 3.60 -20.43
N ILE A 51 12.26 3.74 -20.95
CA ILE A 51 13.49 3.51 -20.19
C ILE A 51 13.57 4.50 -19.02
N PHE A 52 13.25 5.79 -19.24
CA PHE A 52 13.22 6.79 -18.19
C PHE A 52 12.24 6.42 -17.07
N MET A 53 11.03 5.97 -17.41
CA MET A 53 10.03 5.55 -16.42
C MET A 53 10.53 4.37 -15.59
N GLU A 54 11.08 3.33 -16.23
CA GLU A 54 11.55 2.14 -15.52
C GLU A 54 12.80 2.41 -14.68
N VAL A 55 13.84 2.98 -15.29
CA VAL A 55 15.11 3.30 -14.63
C VAL A 55 14.93 4.35 -13.55
N GLY A 56 14.09 5.37 -13.80
CA GLY A 56 13.74 6.39 -12.83
C GLY A 56 13.07 5.79 -11.59
N HIS A 57 12.15 4.84 -11.76
CA HIS A 57 11.56 4.11 -10.64
C HIS A 57 12.60 3.27 -9.88
N ARG A 58 13.52 2.60 -10.59
CA ARG A 58 14.64 1.83 -9.98
C ARG A 58 15.55 2.73 -9.14
N TYR A 59 15.97 3.87 -9.66
CA TYR A 59 16.87 4.79 -8.95
C TYR A 59 16.20 5.48 -7.78
N TYR A 60 14.95 5.91 -7.96
CA TYR A 60 14.17 6.45 -6.85
C TYR A 60 14.03 5.41 -5.73
N SER A 61 13.71 4.15 -6.07
CA SER A 61 13.66 3.05 -5.10
C SER A 61 15.01 2.79 -4.41
N GLY A 62 16.13 2.90 -5.13
CA GLY A 62 17.48 2.79 -4.58
C GLY A 62 17.77 3.86 -3.52
N VAL A 63 17.41 5.12 -3.80
CA VAL A 63 17.52 6.23 -2.84
C VAL A 63 16.67 5.95 -1.59
N LEU A 64 15.43 5.47 -1.76
CA LEU A 64 14.58 5.10 -0.63
C LEU A 64 15.20 3.98 0.22
N GLY A 65 15.83 2.99 -0.40
CA GLY A 65 16.55 1.93 0.31
C GLY A 65 17.69 2.46 1.18
N ILE A 66 18.47 3.41 0.66
CA ILE A 66 19.53 4.10 1.43
C ILE A 66 18.92 4.85 2.61
N LEU A 67 17.82 5.59 2.41
CA LEU A 67 17.15 6.33 3.48
C LEU A 67 16.61 5.39 4.58
N VAL A 68 16.00 4.26 4.22
CA VAL A 68 15.58 3.24 5.19
C VAL A 68 16.78 2.73 6.00
N GLY A 69 17.91 2.46 5.33
CA GLY A 69 19.16 2.04 5.99
C GLY A 69 19.72 3.10 6.96
N ILE A 70 19.71 4.38 6.57
CA ILE A 70 20.10 5.51 7.44
C ILE A 70 19.20 5.56 8.68
N GLY A 71 17.88 5.44 8.50
CA GLY A 71 16.92 5.41 9.61
C GLY A 71 17.19 4.27 10.58
N PHE A 72 17.45 3.08 10.06
CA PHE A 72 17.80 1.89 10.85
C PHE A 72 19.07 2.11 11.69
N VAL A 73 20.16 2.56 11.06
CA VAL A 73 21.42 2.85 11.77
C VAL A 73 21.24 3.94 12.82
N TRP A 74 20.46 4.98 12.52
CA TRP A 74 20.16 6.05 13.48
C TRP A 74 19.45 5.50 14.72
N ILE A 75 18.45 4.63 14.56
CA ILE A 75 17.74 4.00 15.68
C ILE A 75 18.66 3.12 16.52
N LEU A 76 19.59 2.38 15.91
CA LEU A 76 20.50 1.49 16.63
C LEU A 76 21.55 2.23 17.47
N ARG A 77 21.99 3.41 17.01
CA ARG A 77 23.04 4.20 17.69
C ARG A 77 22.65 4.63 19.10
N ASN A 78 21.37 4.83 19.38
CA ASN A 78 20.88 5.19 20.71
C ASN A 78 20.14 4.00 21.36
N LYS A 79 20.52 3.66 22.60
CA LYS A 79 19.97 2.50 23.32
C LYS A 79 18.47 2.62 23.59
N ASP A 80 17.98 3.81 23.90
CA ASP A 80 16.57 4.06 24.21
C ASP A 80 15.70 3.97 22.97
N THR A 81 16.14 4.56 21.85
CA THR A 81 15.43 4.43 20.57
C THR A 81 15.45 2.99 20.07
N ARG A 82 16.57 2.27 20.23
CA ARG A 82 16.68 0.85 19.87
C ARG A 82 15.69 -0.01 20.66
N LYS A 83 15.58 0.21 21.97
CA LYS A 83 14.65 -0.54 22.82
C LYS A 83 13.19 -0.32 22.41
N LYS A 84 12.83 0.92 22.04
CA LYS A 84 11.44 1.29 21.67
C LYS A 84 11.08 0.99 20.22
N LEU A 85 12.03 1.15 19.28
CA LEU A 85 11.77 1.18 17.84
C LEU A 85 12.53 0.09 17.07
N GLY A 86 13.36 -0.72 17.73
CA GLY A 86 14.22 -1.71 17.09
C GLY A 86 13.43 -2.74 16.27
N ILE A 87 12.32 -3.25 16.80
CA ILE A 87 11.47 -4.23 16.09
C ILE A 87 10.92 -3.66 14.78
N PRO A 88 10.16 -2.54 14.76
CA PRO A 88 9.64 -2.00 13.51
C PRO A 88 10.75 -1.49 12.57
N ALA A 89 11.90 -1.06 13.09
CA ALA A 89 13.06 -0.71 12.27
C ALA A 89 13.67 -1.94 11.58
N THR A 90 13.82 -3.06 12.29
CA THR A 90 14.28 -4.33 11.72
C THR A 90 13.29 -4.88 10.68
N LEU A 91 11.99 -4.83 10.96
CA LEU A 91 10.96 -5.21 9.99
C LEU A 91 11.03 -4.35 8.72
N SER A 92 11.26 -3.04 8.85
CA SER A 92 11.47 -2.16 7.70
C SER A 92 12.68 -2.59 6.86
N LEU A 93 13.76 -3.02 7.49
CA LEU A 93 14.94 -3.53 6.79
C LEU A 93 14.68 -4.87 6.09
N ILE A 94 13.98 -5.80 6.76
CA ILE A 94 13.59 -7.09 6.17
C ILE A 94 12.71 -6.88 4.93
N PHE A 95 11.67 -6.04 5.04
CA PHE A 95 10.82 -5.74 3.91
C PHE A 95 11.57 -5.00 2.81
N LEU A 96 12.54 -4.13 3.11
CA LEU A 96 13.39 -3.51 2.10
C LEU A 96 14.20 -4.56 1.32
N ILE A 97 14.87 -5.49 2.02
CA ILE A 97 15.68 -6.54 1.38
C ILE A 97 14.78 -7.39 0.48
N SER A 98 13.63 -7.82 0.99
CA SER A 98 12.60 -8.53 0.23
C SER A 98 12.13 -7.71 -0.99
N GLN A 99 11.97 -6.39 -0.86
CA GLN A 99 11.52 -5.51 -1.93
C GLN A 99 12.53 -5.43 -3.07
N VAL A 100 13.82 -5.33 -2.75
CA VAL A 100 14.91 -5.32 -3.74
C VAL A 100 14.93 -6.63 -4.51
N ILE A 101 14.83 -7.77 -3.81
CA ILE A 101 14.79 -9.11 -4.42
C ILE A 101 13.56 -9.24 -5.32
N LEU A 102 12.36 -8.93 -4.82
CA LEU A 102 11.11 -9.00 -5.58
C LEU A 102 11.11 -8.03 -6.78
N GLY A 103 11.77 -6.88 -6.67
CA GLY A 103 11.93 -5.92 -7.78
C GLY A 103 12.78 -6.49 -8.90
N GLY A 104 13.95 -7.06 -8.58
CA GLY A 104 14.80 -7.75 -9.56
C GLY A 104 14.11 -8.98 -10.17
N LEU A 105 13.35 -9.74 -9.36
CA LEU A 105 12.52 -10.85 -9.84
C LEU A 105 11.39 -10.39 -10.76
N THR A 106 10.83 -9.20 -10.56
CA THR A 106 9.76 -8.66 -11.42
C THR A 106 10.27 -8.44 -12.84
N VAL A 107 11.51 -7.97 -13.00
CA VAL A 107 12.16 -7.79 -14.32
C VAL A 107 12.57 -9.15 -14.89
N THR A 108 13.35 -9.94 -14.14
CA THR A 108 13.93 -11.20 -14.63
C THR A 108 12.89 -12.32 -14.86
N LYS A 109 11.71 -12.22 -14.25
CA LYS A 109 10.56 -13.10 -14.50
C LYS A 109 9.51 -12.46 -15.42
N LEU A 110 9.87 -11.44 -16.20
CA LEU A 110 9.02 -10.87 -17.24
C LEU A 110 7.63 -10.47 -16.74
N LEU A 111 7.58 -9.75 -15.61
CA LEU A 111 6.34 -9.32 -14.94
C LEU A 111 5.40 -10.46 -14.51
N HIS A 112 5.94 -11.64 -14.20
CA HIS A 112 5.13 -12.77 -13.74
C HIS A 112 4.14 -12.33 -12.62
N PRO A 113 2.85 -12.67 -12.71
CA PRO A 113 1.83 -12.14 -11.80
C PRO A 113 2.15 -12.30 -10.31
N THR A 114 2.73 -13.43 -9.92
CA THR A 114 3.13 -13.68 -8.53
C THR A 114 4.19 -12.69 -8.05
N THR A 115 5.22 -12.39 -8.85
CA THR A 115 6.31 -11.50 -8.43
C THR A 115 5.81 -10.07 -8.31
N VAL A 116 5.03 -9.59 -9.29
CA VAL A 116 4.43 -8.25 -9.28
C VAL A 116 3.50 -8.05 -8.08
N ASN A 117 2.63 -9.03 -7.79
CA ASN A 117 1.70 -8.94 -6.66
C ASN A 117 2.41 -8.96 -5.31
N LEU A 118 3.38 -9.88 -5.13
CA LEU A 118 4.17 -9.93 -3.90
C LEU A 118 5.00 -8.65 -3.73
N HIS A 119 5.54 -8.09 -4.80
CA HIS A 119 6.29 -6.83 -4.77
C HIS A 119 5.41 -5.65 -4.32
N LEU A 120 4.15 -5.57 -4.79
CA LEU A 120 3.20 -4.55 -4.34
C LEU A 120 2.84 -4.72 -2.87
N LEU A 121 2.46 -5.93 -2.44
CA LEU A 121 2.08 -6.19 -1.05
C LEU A 121 3.27 -5.93 -0.10
N ASN A 122 4.47 -6.35 -0.48
CA ASN A 122 5.68 -6.13 0.31
C ASN A 122 6.01 -4.63 0.44
N ALA A 123 5.76 -3.81 -0.60
CA ALA A 123 5.90 -2.35 -0.51
C ALA A 123 4.91 -1.73 0.49
N VAL A 124 3.66 -2.20 0.53
CA VAL A 124 2.64 -1.75 1.49
C VAL A 124 3.06 -2.12 2.91
N LEU A 125 3.64 -3.30 3.12
CA LEU A 125 4.17 -3.73 4.42
C LEU A 125 5.42 -2.94 4.84
N LEU A 126 6.32 -2.63 3.91
CA LEU A 126 7.46 -1.73 4.15
C LEU A 126 6.98 -0.35 4.61
N LEU A 127 6.01 0.24 3.91
CA LEU A 127 5.41 1.51 4.30
C LEU A 127 4.77 1.42 5.69
N SER A 128 4.05 0.34 5.99
CA SER A 128 3.43 0.11 7.30
C SER A 128 4.46 0.03 8.43
N ALA A 129 5.58 -0.64 8.20
CA ALA A 129 6.68 -0.75 9.16
C ALA A 129 7.35 0.61 9.41
N CYS A 130 7.65 1.38 8.35
CA CYS A 130 8.20 2.73 8.46
C CYS A 130 7.22 3.69 9.17
N LEU A 131 5.94 3.58 8.85
CA LEU A 131 4.88 4.36 9.49
C LEU A 131 4.73 3.98 10.96
N THR A 132 4.90 2.71 11.34
CA THR A 132 4.90 2.27 12.74
C THR A 132 6.01 2.96 13.52
N VAL A 133 7.23 3.03 12.97
CA VAL A 133 8.33 3.81 13.59
C VAL A 133 7.90 5.27 13.79
N ARG A 134 7.32 5.90 12.77
CA ARG A 134 6.81 7.28 12.86
C ARG A 134 5.76 7.45 13.94
N LEU A 135 4.81 6.51 14.03
CA LEU A 135 3.69 6.59 14.96
C LEU A 135 4.09 6.30 16.40
N LEU A 136 5.18 5.56 16.64
CA LEU A 136 5.74 5.31 17.97
C LEU A 136 6.58 6.47 18.55
N LEU A 137 6.94 7.47 17.73
CA LEU A 137 7.71 8.65 18.12
C LEU A 137 6.98 9.82 18.85
N PRO A 138 5.69 9.77 19.29
CA PRO A 138 5.13 10.79 20.18
C PRO A 138 5.89 10.90 21.51
N GLU A 139 5.92 12.12 22.06
CA GLU A 139 6.75 12.57 23.18
C GLU A 139 6.28 12.11 24.59
N GLY A 140 5.31 11.19 24.67
CA GLY A 140 4.75 10.71 25.93
C GLY A 140 5.38 9.38 26.41
N PRO A 141 5.82 9.27 27.68
CA PRO A 141 6.52 8.10 28.19
C PRO A 141 5.67 6.83 28.39
N ASN A 142 4.34 6.93 28.49
CA ASN A 142 3.49 5.86 29.06
C ASN A 142 2.46 5.21 28.11
N SER A 143 2.62 5.28 26.79
CA SER A 143 1.67 4.59 25.91
C SER A 143 2.04 3.12 25.67
N GLN A 144 1.14 2.18 25.98
CA GLN A 144 1.32 0.74 25.76
C GLN A 144 0.32 0.19 24.74
N PHE A 145 0.69 -0.91 24.08
CA PHE A 145 -0.22 -1.61 23.18
C PHE A 145 -1.08 -2.61 23.97
N GLN A 146 -2.40 -2.56 23.79
CA GLN A 146 -3.38 -3.42 24.44
C GLN A 146 -4.21 -4.12 23.36
N TRP A 147 -4.08 -5.44 23.29
CA TRP A 147 -4.80 -6.27 22.32
C TRP A 147 -6.31 -6.36 22.61
N ASP A 148 -6.68 -6.45 23.88
CA ASP A 148 -8.06 -6.68 24.32
C ASP A 148 -8.91 -5.40 24.32
N ARG A 149 -8.89 -4.69 23.19
CA ARG A 149 -9.72 -3.51 22.95
C ARG A 149 -10.97 -3.88 22.15
N PRO A 150 -12.08 -3.13 22.32
CA PRO A 150 -13.31 -3.36 21.56
C PRO A 150 -13.05 -3.36 20.05
N GLY A 151 -13.66 -4.32 19.35
CA GLY A 151 -13.56 -4.46 17.90
C GLY A 151 -12.26 -5.08 17.38
N LYS A 152 -11.42 -5.69 18.24
CA LYS A 152 -10.08 -6.18 17.83
C LYS A 152 -10.07 -7.04 16.56
N TYR A 153 -10.94 -8.06 16.52
CA TYR A 153 -11.06 -8.94 15.37
C TYR A 153 -11.61 -8.22 14.14
N PHE A 154 -12.45 -7.20 14.34
CA PHE A 154 -13.02 -6.44 13.23
C PHE A 154 -11.98 -5.54 12.56
N PHE A 155 -11.11 -4.87 13.32
CA PHE A 155 -9.97 -4.13 12.77
C PHE A 155 -9.02 -5.05 11.98
N VAL A 156 -8.67 -6.21 12.54
CA VAL A 156 -7.81 -7.19 11.87
C VAL A 156 -8.45 -7.72 10.59
N PHE A 157 -9.73 -8.08 10.66
CA PHE A 157 -10.50 -8.52 9.50
C PHE A 157 -10.49 -7.49 8.38
N VAL A 158 -10.79 -6.22 8.68
CA VAL A 158 -10.78 -5.14 7.67
C VAL A 158 -9.39 -4.96 7.07
N LEU A 159 -8.33 -5.01 7.87
CA LEU A 159 -6.95 -4.92 7.33
C LEU A 159 -6.65 -6.06 6.36
N LEU A 160 -7.01 -7.30 6.71
CA LEU A 160 -6.80 -8.46 5.85
C LEU A 160 -7.63 -8.39 4.56
N VAL A 161 -8.89 -7.98 4.67
CA VAL A 161 -9.79 -7.80 3.52
C VAL A 161 -9.25 -6.73 2.57
N VAL A 162 -8.85 -5.56 3.07
CA VAL A 162 -8.31 -4.49 2.21
C VAL A 162 -6.96 -4.91 1.60
N LEU A 163 -6.10 -5.61 2.35
CA LEU A 163 -4.84 -6.14 1.82
C LEU A 163 -5.07 -7.17 0.72
N TYR A 164 -6.05 -8.06 0.89
CA TYR A 164 -6.43 -9.02 -0.14
C TYR A 164 -7.06 -8.33 -1.36
N GLN A 165 -7.83 -7.26 -1.17
CA GLN A 165 -8.36 -6.47 -2.28
C GLN A 165 -7.25 -5.81 -3.11
N LEU A 166 -6.16 -5.34 -2.48
CA LEU A 166 -4.98 -4.86 -3.19
C LEU A 166 -4.32 -5.98 -4.02
N PHE A 167 -4.24 -7.19 -3.47
CA PHE A 167 -3.77 -8.37 -4.20
C PHE A 167 -4.65 -8.68 -5.42
N LEU A 168 -5.98 -8.67 -5.28
CA LEU A 168 -6.91 -8.89 -6.39
C LEU A 168 -6.77 -7.79 -7.46
N GLY A 169 -6.57 -6.54 -7.08
CA GLY A 169 -6.30 -5.44 -8.03
C GLY A 169 -5.01 -5.67 -8.84
N GLY A 170 -3.95 -6.10 -8.17
CA GLY A 170 -2.71 -6.50 -8.84
C GLY A 170 -2.89 -7.73 -9.75
N LYS A 171 -3.74 -8.70 -9.38
CA LYS A 171 -4.12 -9.85 -10.22
C LYS A 171 -4.83 -9.42 -11.50
N VAL A 172 -5.79 -8.49 -11.42
CA VAL A 172 -6.47 -7.91 -12.60
C VAL A 172 -5.46 -7.25 -13.54
N SER A 173 -4.57 -6.43 -12.99
CA SER A 173 -3.56 -5.72 -13.79
C SER A 173 -2.54 -6.69 -14.43
N SER A 174 -2.01 -7.64 -13.67
CA SER A 174 -1.01 -8.62 -14.11
C SER A 174 -1.51 -9.60 -15.18
N HIS A 175 -2.83 -9.85 -15.24
CA HIS A 175 -3.46 -10.72 -16.23
C HIS A 175 -4.17 -9.94 -17.35
N TYR A 176 -3.92 -8.62 -17.47
CA TYR A 176 -4.53 -7.76 -18.49
C TYR A 176 -6.07 -7.81 -18.50
N ALA A 177 -6.67 -8.03 -17.34
CA ALA A 177 -8.12 -8.25 -17.19
C ALA A 177 -8.92 -6.96 -16.92
N GLY A 178 -8.28 -5.79 -16.93
CA GLY A 178 -8.91 -4.52 -16.53
C GLY A 178 -10.16 -4.16 -17.33
N LEU A 179 -10.18 -4.49 -18.62
CA LEU A 179 -11.29 -4.23 -19.55
C LEU A 179 -12.04 -5.51 -19.94
N ALA A 180 -11.89 -6.60 -19.18
CA ALA A 180 -12.58 -7.86 -19.48
C ALA A 180 -14.12 -7.73 -19.44
N CYS A 181 -14.62 -6.81 -18.63
CA CYS A 181 -16.03 -6.41 -18.62
C CYS A 181 -16.15 -4.92 -18.98
N PRO A 182 -16.90 -4.58 -20.04
CA PRO A 182 -16.95 -3.22 -20.60
C PRO A 182 -17.84 -2.25 -19.82
N ASP A 183 -18.76 -2.77 -19.01
CA ASP A 183 -19.73 -2.06 -18.19
C ASP A 183 -19.37 -2.11 -16.70
N PHE A 184 -20.02 -1.25 -15.92
CA PHE A 184 -19.95 -1.21 -14.46
C PHE A 184 -21.33 -0.80 -13.92
N PRO A 185 -21.86 -1.42 -12.84
CA PRO A 185 -21.21 -2.39 -11.95
C PRO A 185 -21.21 -3.85 -12.45
N THR A 186 -22.07 -4.18 -13.40
CA THR A 186 -22.23 -5.50 -14.00
C THR A 186 -21.14 -5.82 -15.03
N CYS A 187 -21.15 -7.06 -15.52
CA CYS A 187 -20.32 -7.49 -16.64
C CYS A 187 -21.23 -8.09 -17.72
N TYR A 188 -21.26 -7.46 -18.90
CA TYR A 188 -22.21 -7.74 -19.97
C TYR A 188 -23.67 -7.70 -19.49
N GLY A 189 -23.99 -6.78 -18.56
CA GLY A 189 -25.33 -6.66 -17.96
C GLY A 189 -25.63 -7.67 -16.85
N GLU A 190 -24.73 -8.60 -16.56
CA GLU A 190 -24.92 -9.63 -15.53
C GLU A 190 -24.10 -9.36 -14.27
N TRP A 191 -24.68 -9.62 -13.10
CA TRP A 191 -23.96 -9.55 -11.82
C TRP A 191 -23.08 -10.78 -11.57
N PHE A 192 -23.45 -11.91 -12.17
CA PHE A 192 -22.78 -13.20 -12.03
C PHE A 192 -22.63 -13.86 -13.41
N PRO A 193 -21.79 -13.30 -14.30
CA PRO A 193 -21.53 -13.89 -15.61
C PRO A 193 -20.76 -15.21 -15.46
N GLU A 194 -20.49 -15.88 -16.58
CA GLU A 194 -19.63 -17.05 -16.59
C GLU A 194 -18.21 -16.69 -16.11
N MET A 195 -17.84 -17.16 -14.91
CA MET A 195 -16.59 -16.82 -14.20
C MET A 195 -15.38 -17.58 -14.76
N LYS A 196 -15.07 -17.38 -16.05
CA LYS A 196 -13.93 -17.97 -16.76
C LYS A 196 -12.96 -16.90 -17.24
N GLY A 197 -11.70 -17.30 -17.43
CA GLY A 197 -10.65 -16.44 -18.01
C GLY A 197 -10.46 -15.10 -17.29
N THR A 198 -10.38 -14.03 -18.07
CA THR A 198 -10.16 -12.65 -17.59
C THR A 198 -11.40 -12.06 -16.90
N ILE A 199 -12.61 -12.44 -17.33
CA ILE A 199 -13.88 -12.05 -16.68
C ILE A 199 -13.86 -12.45 -15.21
N ARG A 200 -13.42 -13.69 -14.91
CA ARG A 200 -13.28 -14.17 -13.52
C ARG A 200 -12.45 -13.21 -12.68
N PHE A 201 -11.26 -12.82 -13.14
CA PHE A 201 -10.37 -11.97 -12.35
C PHE A 201 -10.97 -10.60 -12.09
N GLN A 202 -11.64 -10.04 -13.09
CA GLN A 202 -12.25 -8.73 -12.96
C GLN A 202 -13.48 -8.75 -12.05
N MET A 203 -14.34 -9.76 -12.17
CA MET A 203 -15.52 -9.93 -11.31
C MET A 203 -15.15 -10.34 -9.88
N GLU A 204 -14.14 -11.19 -9.66
CA GLU A 204 -13.60 -11.48 -8.32
C GLU A 204 -13.16 -10.18 -7.63
N HIS A 205 -12.43 -9.32 -8.35
CA HIS A 205 -11.98 -8.03 -7.82
C HIS A 205 -13.14 -7.08 -7.49
N ARG A 206 -14.21 -7.04 -8.31
CA ARG A 206 -15.39 -6.20 -8.06
C ARG A 206 -16.20 -6.70 -6.86
N LEU A 207 -16.56 -7.98 -6.85
CA LEU A 207 -17.37 -8.58 -5.79
C LEU A 207 -16.67 -8.48 -4.42
N PHE A 208 -15.37 -8.79 -4.38
CA PHE A 208 -14.58 -8.61 -3.16
C PHE A 208 -14.36 -7.13 -2.82
N GLY A 209 -14.31 -6.26 -3.82
CA GLY A 209 -14.28 -4.80 -3.64
C GLY A 209 -15.52 -4.28 -2.91
N TYR A 210 -16.71 -4.82 -3.19
CA TYR A 210 -17.93 -4.49 -2.44
C TYR A 210 -17.86 -4.99 -1.00
N LEU A 211 -17.34 -6.19 -0.75
CA LEU A 211 -17.09 -6.69 0.60
C LEU A 211 -16.09 -5.78 1.35
N ALA A 212 -15.01 -5.36 0.70
CA ALA A 212 -14.03 -4.44 1.28
C ALA A 212 -14.66 -3.08 1.61
N ALA A 213 -15.46 -2.54 0.70
CA ALA A 213 -16.18 -1.28 0.91
C ALA A 213 -17.15 -1.37 2.10
N PHE A 214 -17.99 -2.41 2.12
CA PHE A 214 -18.92 -2.67 3.22
C PHE A 214 -18.19 -2.82 4.56
N SER A 215 -17.09 -3.56 4.58
CA SER A 215 -16.30 -3.81 5.80
C SER A 215 -15.66 -2.53 6.33
N VAL A 216 -15.06 -1.71 5.46
CA VAL A 216 -14.47 -0.42 5.84
C VAL A 216 -15.54 0.55 6.33
N LEU A 217 -16.65 0.70 5.61
CA LEU A 217 -17.74 1.61 6.01
C LEU A 217 -18.39 1.17 7.32
N SER A 218 -18.58 -0.13 7.53
CA SER A 218 -19.11 -0.67 8.79
C SER A 218 -18.16 -0.45 9.96
N LEU A 219 -16.84 -0.65 9.76
CA LEU A 219 -15.83 -0.32 10.78
C LEU A 219 -15.80 1.18 11.06
N SER A 220 -15.92 2.01 10.04
CA SER A 220 -15.96 3.46 10.21
C SER A 220 -17.20 3.91 10.98
N ALA A 221 -18.38 3.38 10.66
CA ALA A 221 -19.60 3.64 11.42
C ALA A 221 -19.44 3.21 12.89
N TYR A 222 -19.00 1.97 13.12
CA TYR A 222 -18.73 1.47 14.47
C TYR A 222 -17.75 2.36 15.23
N GLY A 223 -16.62 2.70 14.62
CA GLY A 223 -15.57 3.48 15.26
C GLY A 223 -15.97 4.92 15.56
N ILE A 224 -16.72 5.56 14.67
CA ILE A 224 -17.20 6.93 14.85
C ILE A 224 -18.25 6.99 15.97
N LEU A 225 -19.17 6.03 16.01
CA LEU A 225 -20.29 6.00 16.97
C LEU A 225 -19.87 5.52 18.37
N TYR A 226 -19.06 4.46 18.47
CA TYR A 226 -18.84 3.76 19.75
C TYR A 226 -17.45 3.96 20.37
N LEU A 227 -16.42 4.27 19.59
CA LEU A 227 -15.06 4.42 20.14
C LEU A 227 -14.84 5.84 20.68
N LYS A 228 -13.93 6.00 21.65
CA LYS A 228 -13.66 7.30 22.29
C LYS A 228 -12.47 8.06 21.67
N ASN A 229 -11.54 7.37 21.02
CA ASN A 229 -10.29 7.97 20.55
C ASN A 229 -10.50 8.81 19.27
N ASN A 230 -10.21 10.12 19.36
CA ASN A 230 -10.36 11.06 18.24
C ASN A 230 -9.45 10.75 17.05
N HIS A 231 -8.25 10.22 17.27
CA HIS A 231 -7.36 9.79 16.19
C HIS A 231 -7.94 8.60 15.41
N VAL A 232 -8.58 7.66 16.11
CA VAL A 232 -9.29 6.52 15.49
C VAL A 232 -10.46 7.05 14.66
N LYS A 233 -11.33 7.89 15.23
CA LYS A 233 -12.47 8.49 14.51
C LYS A 233 -12.04 9.25 13.26
N LYS A 234 -11.03 10.11 13.37
CA LYS A 234 -10.51 10.89 12.24
C LYS A 234 -9.98 9.98 11.14
N SER A 235 -9.21 8.97 11.50
CA SER A 235 -8.62 8.03 10.53
C SER A 235 -9.69 7.22 9.81
N LEU A 236 -10.69 6.71 10.53
CA LEU A 236 -11.81 5.97 9.96
C LEU A 236 -12.74 6.84 9.10
N LYS A 237 -12.94 8.12 9.47
CA LYS A 237 -13.69 9.07 8.64
C LYS A 237 -12.97 9.30 7.30
N ILE A 238 -11.64 9.46 7.33
CA ILE A 238 -10.85 9.58 6.10
C ILE A 238 -10.92 8.28 5.28
N ALA A 239 -10.78 7.11 5.92
CA ALA A 239 -10.91 5.82 5.24
C ALA A 239 -12.28 5.65 4.55
N ALA A 240 -13.37 6.13 5.17
CA ALA A 240 -14.71 6.11 4.59
C ALA A 240 -14.83 6.99 3.33
N TYR A 241 -14.23 8.18 3.32
CA TYR A 241 -14.18 9.01 2.12
C TYR A 241 -13.33 8.38 1.02
N LEU A 242 -12.15 7.85 1.38
CA LEU A 242 -11.23 7.23 0.43
C LEU A 242 -11.85 5.98 -0.21
N ILE A 243 -12.56 5.13 0.54
CA ILE A 243 -13.19 3.93 -0.04
C ILE A 243 -14.37 4.28 -0.95
N SER A 244 -15.10 5.36 -0.64
CA SER A 244 -16.14 5.89 -1.53
C SER A 244 -15.53 6.41 -2.84
N PHE A 245 -14.42 7.14 -2.74
CA PHE A 245 -13.67 7.61 -3.91
C PHE A 245 -13.01 6.46 -4.69
N GLN A 246 -12.61 5.36 -4.02
CA GLN A 246 -12.02 4.18 -4.66
C GLN A 246 -12.99 3.54 -5.66
N ILE A 247 -14.28 3.47 -5.31
CA ILE A 247 -15.34 2.93 -6.18
C ILE A 247 -15.46 3.80 -7.43
N LEU A 248 -15.46 5.13 -7.27
CA LEU A 248 -15.49 6.08 -8.39
C LEU A 248 -14.28 5.89 -9.32
N LEU A 249 -13.06 5.85 -8.77
CA LEU A 249 -11.85 5.61 -9.55
C LEU A 249 -11.88 4.24 -10.27
N GLY A 250 -12.43 3.22 -9.63
CA GLY A 250 -12.62 1.89 -10.22
C GLY A 250 -13.58 1.91 -11.41
N ALA A 251 -14.73 2.58 -11.25
CA ALA A 251 -15.70 2.76 -12.33
C ALA A 251 -15.09 3.58 -13.49
N MET A 252 -14.39 4.68 -13.20
CA MET A 252 -13.72 5.50 -14.22
C MET A 252 -12.66 4.73 -15.01
N ASN A 253 -11.93 3.81 -14.37
CA ASN A 253 -10.97 2.95 -15.08
C ASN A 253 -11.65 2.05 -16.12
N VAL A 254 -12.87 1.58 -15.85
CA VAL A 254 -13.61 0.76 -16.83
C VAL A 254 -14.24 1.66 -17.90
N LEU A 255 -15.01 2.66 -17.48
CA LEU A 255 -15.80 3.51 -18.38
C LEU A 255 -14.95 4.38 -19.32
N TYR A 256 -13.75 4.77 -18.87
CA TYR A 256 -12.82 5.58 -19.66
C TYR A 256 -11.64 4.80 -20.23
N GLN A 257 -11.73 3.46 -20.31
CA GLN A 257 -10.74 2.62 -21.00
C GLN A 257 -9.32 2.73 -20.41
N LEU A 258 -9.20 2.57 -19.08
CA LEU A 258 -7.96 2.59 -18.29
C LEU A 258 -7.06 3.83 -18.50
N PRO A 259 -7.53 5.07 -18.22
CA PRO A 259 -6.64 6.23 -18.28
C PRO A 259 -5.48 6.06 -17.29
N LYS A 260 -4.24 6.20 -17.78
CA LYS A 260 -3.00 5.88 -17.05
C LYS A 260 -2.94 6.54 -15.66
N LEU A 261 -3.30 7.83 -15.59
CA LEU A 261 -3.33 8.55 -14.32
C LEU A 261 -4.42 8.04 -13.38
N ILE A 262 -5.63 7.73 -13.88
CA ILE A 262 -6.72 7.17 -13.07
C ILE A 262 -6.34 5.77 -12.55
N THR A 263 -5.64 4.97 -13.36
CA THR A 263 -5.13 3.65 -12.94
C THR A 263 -4.10 3.78 -11.80
N GLY A 264 -3.17 4.74 -11.93
CA GLY A 264 -2.22 5.07 -10.87
C GLY A 264 -2.90 5.57 -9.60
N LEU A 265 -3.84 6.51 -9.72
CA LEU A 265 -4.61 7.07 -8.61
C LEU A 265 -5.49 6.02 -7.93
N HIS A 266 -6.09 5.10 -8.69
CA HIS A 266 -6.88 3.98 -8.13
C HIS A 266 -6.01 3.08 -7.25
N THR A 267 -4.78 2.79 -7.69
CA THR A 267 -3.85 1.99 -6.88
C THR A 267 -3.39 2.75 -5.62
N LEU A 268 -2.98 4.01 -5.78
CA LEU A 268 -2.55 4.86 -4.68
C LEU A 268 -3.67 5.05 -3.64
N ASN A 269 -4.89 5.33 -4.07
CA ASN A 269 -6.03 5.53 -3.19
C ASN A 269 -6.38 4.23 -2.44
N GLY A 270 -6.29 3.07 -3.09
CA GLY A 270 -6.42 1.77 -2.42
C GLY A 270 -5.38 1.56 -1.30
N VAL A 271 -4.12 1.94 -1.55
CA VAL A 271 -3.07 1.93 -0.52
C VAL A 271 -3.42 2.90 0.61
N LEU A 272 -3.94 4.10 0.31
CA LEU A 272 -4.35 5.06 1.32
C LEU A 272 -5.51 4.55 2.18
N VAL A 273 -6.51 3.86 1.60
CA VAL A 273 -7.56 3.19 2.38
C VAL A 273 -6.93 2.24 3.40
N PHE A 274 -6.01 1.38 2.97
CA PHE A 274 -5.30 0.47 3.87
C PHE A 274 -4.52 1.24 4.96
N MET A 275 -3.77 2.28 4.58
CA MET A 275 -2.97 3.07 5.52
C MET A 275 -3.82 3.74 6.60
N PHE A 276 -4.98 4.29 6.25
CA PHE A 276 -5.85 4.92 7.25
C PHE A 276 -6.58 3.90 8.13
N CYS A 277 -6.95 2.73 7.61
CA CYS A 277 -7.41 1.61 8.44
C CYS A 277 -6.30 1.13 9.40
N PHE A 278 -5.05 1.08 8.93
CA PHE A 278 -3.89 0.69 9.72
C PHE A 278 -3.59 1.70 10.82
N ILE A 279 -3.61 3.00 10.51
CA ILE A 279 -3.46 4.08 11.51
C ILE A 279 -4.59 4.00 12.55
N ALA A 280 -5.83 3.77 12.12
CA ALA A 280 -6.96 3.61 13.03
C ALA A 280 -6.76 2.42 13.97
N ALA A 281 -6.34 1.26 13.46
CA ALA A 281 -6.02 0.09 14.26
C ALA A 281 -4.88 0.38 15.25
N PHE A 282 -3.82 1.05 14.78
CA PHE A 282 -2.68 1.42 15.61
C PHE A 282 -3.11 2.26 16.82
N TYR A 283 -3.94 3.28 16.61
CA TYR A 283 -4.43 4.12 17.71
C TYR A 283 -5.50 3.44 18.57
N GLN A 284 -6.29 2.52 18.02
CA GLN A 284 -7.29 1.79 18.79
C GLN A 284 -6.64 0.85 19.81
N PHE A 285 -5.57 0.18 19.40
CA PHE A 285 -4.83 -0.74 20.25
C PHE A 285 -3.74 -0.07 21.07
N ARG A 286 -3.57 1.25 20.94
CA ARG A 286 -2.64 2.01 21.78
C ARG A 286 -3.42 2.67 22.92
N SER A 287 -3.14 2.26 24.15
CA SER A 287 -3.58 2.97 25.35
C SER A 287 -2.79 4.27 25.45
N GLU A 288 -3.50 5.39 25.53
CA GLU A 288 -2.99 6.55 26.24
C GLU A 288 -3.43 6.36 27.68
N ASP A 289 -2.49 5.99 28.56
CA ASP A 289 -2.75 6.09 29.99
C ASP A 289 -2.93 7.59 30.26
N LYS A 290 -4.19 8.01 30.34
CA LYS A 290 -4.51 9.25 31.02
C LYS A 290 -4.07 8.99 32.46
N GLU A 291 -2.97 9.61 32.87
CA GLU A 291 -2.71 9.79 34.28
C GLU A 291 -4.02 10.29 34.89
N VAL A 292 -4.54 9.49 35.81
CA VAL A 292 -5.57 9.89 36.75
C VAL A 292 -4.93 11.03 37.54
N LEU A 293 -5.22 12.25 37.10
CA LEU A 293 -5.08 13.46 37.91
C LEU A 293 -6.29 13.54 38.84
#